data_AF-A0A348WLA8-F1
#
_entry.id   AF-A0A348WLA8-F1
#
_cell.length_a   1.000
_cell.length_b   1.000
_cell.length_c   1.000
_cell.angle_alpha   90.00
_cell.angle_beta   90.00
_cell.angle_gamma   90.00
#
_symmetry.space_group_name_H-M   'P 1'
#
loop_
_entity.id
_entity.type
_entity.pdbx_description
1 polymer ?
#
loop_
_entity_poly.entity_id
_entity_poly.type
_entity_poly.pdbx_seq_one_letter_code
_entity_poly.pdbx_strand_id
1 'polypeptide(L)'
;LGEGRLVLALISTYHFDGIRAPHWVLICAADDDFIYINDPDYDTLPWESPTERQYLPIPIPTFNKAFGFGGRKQKAAVIVGRVD
;
A
#
# COMPACT_ATOMS: atom_id res chain seq x y z
N LEU A 1 6.62 -12.96 1.37
CA LEU A 1 6.94 -12.31 2.67
C LEU A 1 7.49 -13.41 3.56
N GLY A 2 8.66 -13.26 4.20
CA GLY A 2 9.18 -14.40 4.98
C GLY A 2 10.66 -14.40 5.39
N GLU A 3 11.46 -13.40 5.04
CA GLU A 3 12.91 -13.38 5.33
C GLU A 3 13.33 -12.17 6.18
N GLY A 4 12.42 -11.61 7.00
CA GLY A 4 12.68 -10.36 7.72
C GLY A 4 12.82 -9.14 6.82
N ARG A 5 12.37 -9.24 5.57
CA ARG A 5 12.36 -8.17 4.56
C ARG A 5 10.96 -7.55 4.44
N LEU A 6 10.93 -6.24 4.26
CA LEU A 6 9.74 -5.41 4.10
C LEU A 6 9.57 -5.01 2.64
N VAL A 7 8.33 -4.91 2.18
CA VAL A 7 8.00 -4.51 0.80
C VAL A 7 7.18 -3.23 0.82
N LEU A 8 7.75 -2.15 0.32
CA LEU A 8 7.04 -0.90 0.06
C LEU A 8 6.57 -0.91 -1.39
N ALA A 9 5.30 -0.60 -1.62
CA ALA A 9 4.71 -0.55 -2.95
C ALA A 9 4.18 0.84 -3.26
N LEU A 10 4.46 1.31 -4.48
CA LEU A 10 3.86 2.52 -5.01
C LEU A 10 2.48 2.20 -5.58
N ILE A 11 1.45 2.83 -5.02
CA ILE A 11 0.07 2.74 -5.47
C ILE A 11 -0.45 4.13 -5.90
N SER A 12 -1.54 4.11 -6.66
CA SER A 12 -2.33 5.29 -6.98
C SER A 12 -3.52 5.37 -6.02
N THR A 13 -3.63 6.43 -5.21
CA THR A 13 -4.80 6.68 -4.36
C THR A 13 -6.00 7.24 -5.12
N TYR A 14 -5.86 7.50 -6.43
CA TYR A 14 -6.93 8.06 -7.27
C TYR A 14 -8.31 7.38 -7.15
N HIS A 15 -8.37 6.09 -6.82
CA HIS A 15 -9.65 5.38 -6.59
C HIS A 15 -10.27 5.65 -5.21
N PHE A 16 -9.51 6.18 -4.27
CA PHE A 16 -9.89 6.43 -2.88
C PHE A 16 -10.16 7.91 -2.57
N ASP A 17 -9.40 8.85 -3.15
CA ASP A 17 -9.45 10.29 -2.80
C ASP A 17 -9.70 11.24 -3.99
N GLY A 18 -9.66 10.74 -5.23
CA GLY A 18 -9.75 11.55 -6.46
C GLY A 18 -8.50 12.39 -6.76
N ILE A 19 -7.46 12.31 -5.92
CA ILE A 19 -6.19 13.02 -6.06
C ILE A 19 -5.20 12.09 -6.78
N ARG A 20 -4.55 12.58 -7.83
CA ARG A 20 -3.48 11.83 -8.51
C ARG A 20 -2.15 12.08 -7.83
N ALA A 21 -2.02 11.63 -6.59
CA ALA A 21 -0.75 11.60 -5.88
C ALA A 21 -0.15 10.18 -5.88
N PRO A 22 1.18 10.05 -6.06
CA PRO A 22 1.88 8.80 -5.79
C PRO A 22 1.84 8.50 -4.29
N HIS A 23 1.38 7.31 -3.89
CA HIS A 23 1.30 6.92 -2.47
C HIS A 23 2.07 5.64 -2.18
N TRP A 24 2.79 5.61 -1.07
CA TRP A 24 3.59 4.46 -0.67
C TRP A 24 2.93 3.73 0.49
N VAL A 25 2.70 2.43 0.31
CA VAL A 25 2.13 1.57 1.36
C VAL A 25 3.07 0.40 1.66
N LEU A 26 3.01 -0.12 2.87
CA LEU A 26 3.76 -1.31 3.27
C LEU A 26 2.89 -2.56 3.06
N ILE A 27 3.36 -3.52 2.28
CA ILE A 27 2.72 -4.84 2.16
C ILE A 27 3.15 -5.70 3.35
N CYS A 28 2.18 -6.12 4.16
CA CYS A 28 2.41 -6.81 5.43
C CYS A 28 2.11 -8.31 5.35
N ALA A 29 1.10 -8.69 4.57
CA ALA A 29 0.70 -10.07 4.33
C ALA A 29 0.05 -10.19 2.94
N ALA A 30 -0.07 -11.42 2.45
CA ALA A 30 -0.85 -11.75 1.26
C ALA A 30 -1.36 -13.19 1.38
N ASP A 31 -2.57 -13.42 0.90
CA ASP A 31 -3.14 -14.75 0.69
C ASP A 31 -3.71 -14.87 -0.74
N ASP A 32 -4.55 -15.87 -0.98
CA ASP A 32 -5.10 -16.15 -2.32
C ASP A 32 -6.10 -15.09 -2.80
N ASP A 33 -6.66 -14.29 -1.90
CA ASP A 33 -7.74 -13.34 -2.18
C ASP A 33 -7.32 -11.88 -1.93
N PHE A 34 -6.41 -11.64 -0.97
CA PHE A 34 -6.09 -10.32 -0.44
C PHE A 34 -4.59 -10.01 -0.37
N ILE A 35 -4.28 -8.72 -0.56
CA ILE A 35 -3.03 -8.09 -0.16
C ILE A 35 -3.31 -7.23 1.07
N TYR A 36 -2.60 -7.47 2.16
CA TYR A 36 -2.75 -6.71 3.39
C TYR A 36 -1.71 -5.59 3.44
N ILE A 37 -2.18 -4.35 3.63
CA ILE A 37 -1.31 -3.17 3.64
C ILE A 37 -1.38 -2.43 4.98
N ASN A 38 -0.28 -1.77 5.34
CA ASN A 38 -0.30 -0.65 6.29
C ASN A 38 -0.16 0.64 5.48
N ASP A 39 -1.10 1.55 5.68
CA ASP A 39 -1.09 2.88 5.09
C ASP A 39 -0.43 3.86 6.08
N PRO A 40 0.67 4.54 5.72
CA PRO A 40 1.35 5.48 6.60
C PRO A 40 0.63 6.84 6.72
N ASP A 41 -0.42 7.09 5.93
CA ASP A 41 -1.16 8.35 6.04
C ASP A 41 -1.89 8.42 7.39
N TYR A 42 -1.53 9.44 8.15
CA TYR A 42 -2.21 9.83 9.38
C TYR A 42 -3.23 10.88 9.03
N ASP A 43 -4.42 10.77 9.60
CA ASP A 43 -5.40 11.80 9.37
C ASP A 43 -5.04 13.09 10.08
N THR A 44 -5.23 14.17 9.35
CA THR A 44 -5.17 15.53 9.88
C THR A 44 -6.36 15.84 10.80
N LEU A 45 -7.28 14.89 10.98
CA LEU A 45 -8.54 15.04 11.70
C LEU A 45 -8.48 14.30 13.06
N PRO A 46 -8.82 14.98 14.17
CA PRO A 46 -8.60 14.48 15.53
C PRO A 46 -9.44 13.26 15.96
N TRP A 47 -10.29 12.70 15.08
CA TRP A 47 -11.21 11.61 15.41
C TRP A 47 -10.97 10.30 14.62
N GLU A 48 -10.07 10.28 13.64
CA GLU A 48 -9.72 9.03 12.96
C GLU A 48 -8.62 8.31 13.74
N SER A 49 -8.77 6.99 13.91
CA SER A 49 -7.85 6.20 14.71
C SER A 49 -6.71 5.68 13.85
N PRO A 50 -5.43 5.83 14.26
CA PRO A 50 -4.29 5.25 13.56
C PRO A 50 -4.38 3.73 13.36
N THR A 51 -5.17 3.04 14.20
CA THR A 51 -5.39 1.59 14.08
C THR A 51 -6.26 1.23 12.88
N GLU A 52 -7.10 2.15 12.39
CA GLU A 52 -8.01 1.90 11.27
C GLU A 52 -7.28 1.74 9.93
N ARG A 53 -6.00 2.15 9.85
CA ARG A 53 -5.15 2.08 8.64
C ARG A 53 -4.06 1.00 8.70
N GLN A 54 -4.13 0.14 9.71
CA GLN A 54 -3.22 -1.00 9.88
C GLN A 54 -3.88 -2.29 9.39
N TYR A 55 -3.11 -3.11 8.68
CA TYR A 55 -3.51 -4.44 8.22
C TYR A 55 -4.79 -4.42 7.35
N LEU A 56 -4.90 -3.41 6.49
CA LEU A 56 -6.04 -3.22 5.58
C LEU A 56 -6.06 -4.32 4.51
N PRO A 57 -7.13 -5.13 4.42
CA PRO A 57 -7.27 -6.14 3.37
C PRO A 57 -7.70 -5.49 2.05
N ILE A 58 -6.87 -5.60 1.02
CA ILE A 58 -7.19 -5.12 -0.32
C ILE A 58 -7.34 -6.34 -1.25
N PRO A 59 -8.53 -6.56 -1.86
CA PRO A 59 -8.69 -7.64 -2.82
C PRO A 59 -7.65 -7.56 -3.94
N ILE A 60 -7.06 -8.68 -4.34
CA ILE A 60 -6.02 -8.73 -5.39
C ILE A 60 -6.44 -8.01 -6.68
N PRO A 61 -7.67 -8.17 -7.22
CA PRO A 61 -8.10 -7.43 -8.40
C PRO A 61 -8.12 -5.92 -8.21
N THR A 62 -8.42 -5.45 -7.00
CA THR A 62 -8.41 -4.03 -6.63
C THR A 62 -6.98 -3.52 -6.51
N PHE A 63 -6.12 -4.26 -5.81
CA PHE A 63 -4.70 -3.90 -5.67
C PHE A 63 -4.03 -3.80 -7.04
N ASN A 64 -4.26 -4.73 -7.95
CA ASN A 64 -3.70 -4.71 -9.30
C ASN A 64 -4.12 -3.50 -10.15
N LYS A 65 -5.31 -2.93 -9.89
CA LYS A 65 -5.76 -1.70 -10.55
C LYS A 65 -5.08 -0.47 -9.96
N ALA A 66 -4.89 -0.45 -8.64
CA ALA A 66 -4.21 0.62 -7.91
C ALA A 66 -2.68 0.58 -8.09
N PHE A 67 -2.12 -0.60 -8.40
CA PHE A 67 -0.69 -0.80 -8.59
C PHE A 67 -0.23 -0.17 -9.92
N GLY A 68 0.42 0.98 -9.79
CA GLY A 68 0.89 1.78 -10.91
C GLY A 68 0.30 3.19 -10.90
N PHE A 69 1.17 4.18 -10.99
CA PHE A 69 0.82 5.60 -10.94
C PHE A 69 0.72 6.23 -12.33
N GLY A 70 -0.28 7.10 -12.51
CA GLY A 70 -0.46 7.93 -13.71
C GLY A 70 -0.89 7.18 -14.97
N GLY A 71 -1.06 7.92 -16.08
CA GLY A 71 -1.56 7.36 -17.35
C GLY A 71 -0.66 6.30 -18.01
N ARG A 72 0.64 6.28 -17.66
CA ARG A 72 1.60 5.25 -18.10
C ARG A 72 1.71 4.07 -17.14
N LYS A 73 0.96 4.08 -16.03
CA LYS A 73 0.99 3.06 -14.96
C LYS A 73 2.41 2.73 -14.48
N GLN A 74 3.16 3.75 -14.09
CA GLN A 74 4.51 3.56 -13.56
C GLN A 74 4.44 2.79 -12.25
N LYS A 75 5.09 1.63 -12.20
CA LYS A 75 5.10 0.74 -11.02
C LYS A 75 6.46 0.81 -10.36
N ALA A 76 6.47 0.86 -9.03
CA ALA A 76 7.67 0.77 -8.23
C ALA A 76 7.39 -0.05 -6.97
N ALA A 77 8.39 -0.82 -6.56
CA ALA A 77 8.42 -1.50 -5.27
C ALA A 77 9.84 -1.45 -4.72
N VAL A 78 9.97 -1.27 -3.41
CA VAL A 78 11.25 -1.25 -2.70
C VAL A 78 11.23 -2.38 -1.68
N ILE A 79 12.25 -3.23 -1.74
CA ILE A 79 12.46 -4.29 -0.74
C ILE A 79 13.52 -3.78 0.23
N VAL A 80 13.16 -3.65 1.49
CA VAL A 80 14.07 -3.24 2.57
C VAL A 80 14.36 -4.45 3.45
N GLY A 81 15.63 -4.68 3.72
CA GLY A 81 16.07 -5.78 4.57
C GLY A 81 17.44 -5.48 5.11
N ARG A 82 17.85 -6.24 6.13
CA ARG A 82 19.22 -6.17 6.62
C ARG A 82 20.15 -6.69 5.53
N VAL A 83 21.27 -5.99 5.34
CA VAL A 83 22.43 -6.54 4.62
C VAL A 83 23.23 -7.23 5.72
N ASP A 84 23.24 -8.56 5.71
CA ASP A 84 24.09 -9.32 6.61
C ASP A 84 25.57 -9.12 6.28
#